data_AF-A0A932ST26-F1
#
_entry.id   AF-A0A932ST26-F1
#
_cell.length_a   1.000
_cell.length_b   1.000
_cell.length_c   1.000
_cell.angle_alpha   90.00
_cell.angle_beta   90.00
_cell.angle_gamma   90.00
#
_symmetry.space_group_name_H-M   'P 1'
#
loop_
_entity.id
_entity.type
_entity.pdbx_description
1 polymer ?
#
loop_
_entity_poly.entity_id
_entity_poly.type
_entity_poly.pdbx_seq_one_letter_code
_entity_poly.pdbx_strand_id
1 'polypeptide(L)'
;MLKPEIAAKQLEEKQFKEPDRRFLPEAADLPAHLKALAFVLLDRNPDGSERKSGDWQALQKWRLEAAAAIDDLSATDRLTLLRMFFPNVAEHVEAGWQLLKRAPYQTGSSRKSFRSPALAKSSHAQRLSWLDDLVELAKRYPADLLTAPALAAWAPYLQAR
;
A
#
# COMPACT_ATOMS: atom_id res chain seq x y z
N MET A 1 0.21 20.37 -21.13
CA MET A 1 -0.27 19.91 -19.81
C MET A 1 -1.75 20.22 -19.69
N LEU A 2 -2.57 19.30 -19.16
CA LEU A 2 -3.99 19.55 -18.85
C LEU A 2 -4.10 20.61 -17.75
N LYS A 3 -5.18 21.41 -17.75
CA LYS A 3 -5.46 22.30 -16.61
C LYS A 3 -5.77 21.45 -15.37
N PRO A 4 -5.23 21.76 -14.18
CA PRO A 4 -5.43 20.95 -12.96
C PRO A 4 -6.90 20.65 -12.66
N GLU A 5 -7.79 21.63 -12.84
CA GLU A 5 -9.23 21.49 -12.62
C GLU A 5 -9.89 20.45 -13.55
N ILE A 6 -9.47 20.42 -14.82
CA ILE A 6 -9.98 19.45 -15.80
C ILE A 6 -9.46 18.05 -15.46
N ALA A 7 -8.19 17.95 -15.08
CA ALA A 7 -7.59 16.68 -14.69
C ALA A 7 -8.23 16.09 -13.41
N ALA A 8 -8.49 16.93 -12.41
CA ALA A 8 -9.16 16.54 -11.18
C ALA A 8 -10.56 15.97 -11.44
N LYS A 9 -11.36 16.67 -12.27
CA LYS A 9 -12.70 16.21 -12.65
C LYS A 9 -12.67 14.87 -13.38
N GLN A 10 -11.75 14.70 -14.34
CA GLN A 10 -11.60 13.43 -15.06
C GLN A 10 -11.17 12.28 -14.15
N LEU A 11 -10.35 12.55 -13.12
CA LEU A 11 -9.97 11.54 -12.13
C LEU A 11 -11.15 11.18 -11.23
N GLU A 12 -11.92 12.16 -10.76
CA GLU A 12 -13.10 11.95 -9.93
C GLU A 12 -14.15 11.06 -10.62
N GLU A 13 -14.43 11.32 -11.89
CA GLU A 13 -15.37 10.51 -12.71
C GLU A 13 -14.93 9.05 -12.86
N LYS A 14 -13.62 8.77 -12.72
CA LYS A 14 -13.03 7.43 -12.85
C LYS A 14 -12.87 6.72 -11.51
N GLN A 15 -13.23 7.34 -10.39
CA GLN A 15 -13.13 6.69 -9.08
C GLN A 15 -14.23 5.65 -8.86
N PHE A 16 -13.89 4.57 -8.16
CA PHE A 16 -14.89 3.63 -7.66
C PHE A 16 -15.78 4.30 -6.62
N LYS A 17 -17.08 3.96 -6.63
CA LYS A 17 -18.06 4.45 -5.65
C LYS A 17 -17.82 3.90 -4.25
N GLU A 18 -17.37 2.65 -4.16
CA GLU A 18 -17.06 1.95 -2.89
C GLU A 18 -15.60 1.45 -2.89
N PRO A 19 -14.60 2.35 -2.83
CA PRO A 19 -13.20 1.98 -2.97
C PRO A 19 -12.73 1.03 -1.86
N ASP A 20 -13.27 1.16 -0.65
CA ASP A 20 -12.90 0.35 0.53
C ASP A 20 -13.30 -1.13 0.42
N ARG A 21 -14.22 -1.46 -0.49
CA ARG A 21 -14.71 -2.83 -0.70
C ARG A 21 -14.09 -3.50 -1.91
N ARG A 22 -13.40 -2.74 -2.76
CA ARG A 22 -12.96 -3.20 -4.09
C ARG A 22 -12.20 -4.51 -4.06
N PHE A 23 -11.19 -4.61 -3.19
CA PHE A 23 -10.28 -5.75 -3.14
C PHE A 23 -10.65 -6.81 -2.09
N LEU A 24 -11.78 -6.65 -1.40
CA LEU A 24 -12.20 -7.62 -0.37
C LEU A 24 -12.45 -9.03 -0.97
N PRO A 25 -13.10 -9.18 -2.14
CA PRO A 25 -13.27 -10.48 -2.77
C PRO A 25 -11.94 -11.16 -3.10
N GLU A 26 -11.03 -10.44 -3.78
CA GLU A 26 -9.74 -10.99 -4.18
C GLU A 26 -8.85 -11.30 -2.98
N ALA A 27 -8.91 -10.49 -1.92
CA ALA A 27 -8.22 -10.79 -0.67
C ALA A 27 -8.73 -12.08 -0.03
N ALA A 28 -10.04 -12.34 -0.10
CA ALA A 28 -10.64 -13.56 0.42
C ALA A 28 -10.25 -14.83 -0.37
N ASP A 29 -9.82 -14.69 -1.62
CA ASP A 29 -9.39 -15.80 -2.47
C ASP A 29 -7.89 -16.14 -2.32
N LEU A 30 -7.11 -15.29 -1.63
CA LEU A 30 -5.70 -15.54 -1.40
C LEU A 30 -5.44 -16.75 -0.48
N PRO A 31 -4.26 -17.40 -0.61
CA PRO A 31 -3.77 -18.36 0.38
C PRO A 31 -3.81 -17.78 1.80
N ALA A 32 -4.06 -18.62 2.80
CA ALA A 32 -4.33 -18.17 4.18
C ALA A 32 -3.29 -17.21 4.76
N HIS A 33 -2.00 -17.44 4.50
CA HIS A 33 -0.92 -16.57 4.99
C HIS A 33 -0.87 -15.20 4.30
N LEU A 34 -1.32 -15.10 3.04
CA LEU A 34 -1.41 -13.83 2.30
C LEU A 34 -2.72 -13.10 2.56
N LYS A 35 -3.81 -13.85 2.76
CA LYS A 35 -5.15 -13.33 3.07
C LYS A 35 -5.14 -12.43 4.30
N ALA A 36 -4.51 -12.87 5.39
CA ALA A 36 -4.41 -12.09 6.61
C ALA A 36 -3.68 -10.76 6.38
N LEU A 37 -2.58 -10.77 5.61
CA LEU A 37 -1.81 -9.57 5.28
C LEU A 37 -2.59 -8.63 4.36
N ALA A 38 -3.31 -9.17 3.37
CA ALA A 38 -4.18 -8.41 2.50
C ALA A 38 -5.24 -7.66 3.30
N PHE A 39 -5.89 -8.32 4.27
CA PHE A 39 -6.90 -7.66 5.10
C PHE A 39 -6.32 -6.57 6.00
N VAL A 40 -5.12 -6.75 6.55
CA VAL A 40 -4.44 -5.69 7.30
C VAL A 40 -4.16 -4.46 6.42
N LEU A 41 -3.69 -4.65 5.18
CA LEU A 41 -3.49 -3.56 4.20
C LEU A 41 -4.82 -2.91 3.75
N LEU A 42 -5.93 -3.65 3.86
CA LEU A 42 -7.29 -3.14 3.64
C LEU A 42 -7.90 -2.47 4.88
N ASP A 43 -7.09 -2.26 5.92
CA ASP A 43 -7.51 -1.65 7.17
C ASP A 43 -8.67 -2.42 7.84
N ARG A 44 -8.55 -3.76 7.81
CA ARG A 44 -9.43 -4.75 8.44
C ARG A 44 -8.66 -5.56 9.47
N ASN A 45 -9.39 -6.31 10.30
CA ASN A 45 -8.77 -7.33 11.15
C ASN A 45 -8.17 -8.45 10.26
N PRO A 46 -7.21 -9.25 10.74
CA PRO A 46 -6.61 -10.34 9.95
C PRO A 46 -7.60 -11.39 9.43
N ASP A 47 -8.78 -11.50 10.04
CA ASP A 47 -9.88 -12.38 9.62
C ASP A 47 -10.82 -11.73 8.57
N GLY A 48 -10.58 -10.48 8.20
CA GLY A 48 -11.39 -9.69 7.27
C GLY A 48 -12.54 -8.92 7.89
N SER A 49 -12.79 -9.06 9.20
CA SER A 49 -13.87 -8.35 9.88
C SER A 49 -13.59 -6.84 10.01
N GLU A 50 -14.67 -6.06 10.16
CA GLU A 50 -14.55 -4.61 10.37
C GLU A 50 -13.89 -4.32 11.72
N ARG A 51 -13.13 -3.23 11.76
CA ARG A 51 -12.50 -2.78 13.01
C ARG A 51 -13.54 -2.15 13.92
N LYS A 52 -13.42 -2.43 15.22
CA LYS A 52 -14.15 -1.69 16.25
C LYS A 52 -13.45 -0.36 16.49
N SER A 53 -14.24 0.71 16.61
CA SER A 53 -13.71 2.03 16.99
C SER A 53 -13.00 1.95 18.34
N GLY A 54 -11.80 2.53 18.45
CA GLY A 54 -11.04 2.64 19.71
C GLY A 54 -9.88 1.66 19.90
N ASP A 55 -9.74 0.62 19.08
CA ASP A 55 -8.66 -0.38 19.23
C ASP A 55 -7.38 0.00 18.46
N TRP A 56 -6.86 1.19 18.75
CA TRP A 56 -5.65 1.69 18.07
C TRP A 56 -4.40 0.86 18.42
N GLN A 57 -4.34 0.31 19.63
CA GLN A 57 -3.19 -0.48 20.08
C GLN A 57 -3.09 -1.83 19.36
N ALA A 58 -4.19 -2.57 19.20
CA ALA A 58 -4.16 -3.81 18.42
C ALA A 58 -3.84 -3.52 16.95
N LEU A 59 -4.37 -2.42 16.40
CA LEU A 59 -4.05 -2.00 15.03
C LEU A 59 -2.56 -1.76 14.83
N GLN A 60 -1.92 -0.98 15.71
CA GLN A 60 -0.48 -0.73 15.61
C GLN A 60 0.33 -2.03 15.71
N LYS A 61 -0.10 -2.93 16.59
CA LYS A 61 0.52 -4.25 16.73
C LYS A 61 0.42 -5.05 15.42
N TRP A 62 -0.78 -5.20 14.87
CA TRP A 62 -0.99 -5.95 13.62
C TRP A 62 -0.26 -5.32 12.44
N ARG A 63 -0.20 -3.99 12.36
CA ARG A 63 0.57 -3.30 11.31
C ARG A 63 2.06 -3.60 11.44
N LEU A 64 2.64 -3.51 12.63
CA LEU A 64 4.05 -3.86 12.82
C LEU A 64 4.35 -5.32 12.52
N GLU A 65 3.45 -6.23 12.92
CA GLU A 65 3.53 -7.67 12.62
C GLU A 65 3.41 -7.94 11.11
N ALA A 66 2.47 -7.28 10.43
CA ALA A 66 2.29 -7.39 8.98
C ALA A 66 3.51 -6.87 8.22
N ALA A 67 4.11 -5.75 8.63
CA ALA A 67 5.33 -5.24 8.01
C ALA A 67 6.49 -6.25 8.09
N ALA A 68 6.63 -6.93 9.24
CA ALA A 68 7.61 -7.99 9.41
C ALA A 68 7.27 -9.22 8.56
N ALA A 69 6.01 -9.66 8.58
CA ALA A 69 5.56 -10.82 7.82
C ALA A 69 5.71 -10.63 6.30
N ILE A 70 5.41 -9.44 5.77
CA ILE A 70 5.62 -9.09 4.36
C ILE A 70 7.10 -9.17 3.98
N ASP A 71 8.00 -8.78 4.89
CA ASP A 71 9.44 -8.86 4.69
C ASP A 71 9.96 -10.29 4.65
N ASP A 72 9.33 -11.18 5.41
CA ASP A 72 9.67 -12.60 5.50
C ASP A 72 9.03 -13.44 4.37
N LEU A 73 8.09 -12.88 3.60
CA LEU A 73 7.53 -13.54 2.43
C LEU A 73 8.62 -13.86 1.39
N SER A 74 8.43 -14.99 0.69
CA SER A 74 9.18 -15.25 -0.55
C SER A 74 8.89 -14.16 -1.58
N ALA A 75 9.81 -13.95 -2.53
CA ALA A 75 9.57 -12.98 -3.61
C ALA A 75 8.31 -13.30 -4.41
N THR A 76 8.03 -14.59 -4.65
CA THR A 76 6.82 -15.07 -5.34
C THR A 76 5.55 -14.74 -4.57
N ASP A 77 5.54 -14.97 -3.26
CA ASP A 77 4.39 -14.70 -2.40
C ASP A 77 4.11 -13.21 -2.26
N ARG A 78 5.17 -12.40 -2.10
CA ARG A 78 5.04 -10.95 -2.04
C ARG A 78 4.54 -10.39 -3.36
N LEU A 79 5.02 -10.89 -4.50
CA LEU A 79 4.47 -10.51 -5.81
C LEU A 79 3.01 -10.96 -5.98
N THR A 80 2.62 -12.12 -5.47
CA THR A 80 1.21 -12.57 -5.46
C THR A 80 0.34 -11.59 -4.69
N LEU A 81 0.75 -11.20 -3.48
CA LEU A 81 0.07 -10.19 -2.67
C LEU A 81 -0.02 -8.83 -3.38
N LEU A 82 1.09 -8.36 -3.97
CA LEU A 82 1.14 -7.05 -4.63
C LEU A 82 0.34 -7.02 -5.94
N ARG A 83 0.29 -8.11 -6.71
CA ARG A 83 -0.45 -8.18 -7.98
C ARG A 83 -1.96 -8.05 -7.81
N MET A 84 -2.50 -8.47 -6.66
CA MET A 84 -3.91 -8.24 -6.32
C MET A 84 -4.22 -6.73 -6.29
N PHE A 85 -3.36 -5.91 -5.70
CA PHE A 85 -3.56 -4.45 -5.62
C PHE A 85 -3.10 -3.71 -6.89
N PHE A 86 -1.99 -4.15 -7.47
CA PHE A 86 -1.22 -3.44 -8.50
C PHE A 86 -0.94 -4.32 -9.72
N PRO A 87 -1.96 -4.85 -10.42
CA PRO A 87 -1.77 -5.90 -11.43
C PRO A 87 -0.76 -5.55 -12.52
N ASN A 88 -0.69 -4.27 -12.91
CA ASN A 88 0.18 -3.81 -14.01
C ASN A 88 1.52 -3.20 -13.54
N VAL A 89 1.73 -3.03 -12.23
CA VAL A 89 2.94 -2.38 -11.68
C VAL A 89 3.50 -3.07 -10.42
N ALA A 90 3.02 -4.27 -10.09
CA ALA A 90 3.43 -5.01 -8.89
C ALA A 90 4.95 -5.19 -8.79
N GLU A 91 5.63 -5.42 -9.92
CA GLU A 91 7.10 -5.57 -9.95
C GLU A 91 7.81 -4.25 -9.62
N HIS A 92 7.26 -3.11 -10.01
CA HIS A 92 7.78 -1.80 -9.62
C HIS A 92 7.53 -1.50 -8.14
N VAL A 93 6.36 -1.87 -7.62
CA VAL A 93 6.04 -1.75 -6.18
C VAL A 93 6.97 -2.64 -5.37
N GLU A 94 7.22 -3.88 -5.81
CA GLU A 94 8.19 -4.77 -5.18
C GLU A 94 9.60 -4.18 -5.17
N ALA A 95 10.06 -3.66 -6.32
CA ALA A 95 11.36 -3.00 -6.39
C ALA A 95 11.44 -1.79 -5.43
N GLY A 96 10.36 -1.01 -5.33
CA GLY A 96 10.22 0.09 -4.38
C GLY A 96 10.32 -0.38 -2.93
N TRP A 97 9.63 -1.46 -2.57
CA TRP A 97 9.72 -2.08 -1.24
C TRP A 97 11.15 -2.48 -0.89
N GLN A 98 11.84 -3.17 -1.81
CA GLN A 98 13.24 -3.57 -1.62
C GLN A 98 14.20 -2.38 -1.54
N LEU A 99 13.95 -1.32 -2.31
CA LEU A 99 14.74 -0.10 -2.25
C LEU A 99 14.59 0.58 -0.88
N LEU A 100 13.36 0.69 -0.38
CA LEU A 100 13.08 1.34 0.90
C LEU A 100 13.70 0.60 2.10
N LYS A 101 13.97 -0.71 1.99
CA LYS A 101 14.74 -1.45 3.01
C LYS A 101 16.14 -0.86 3.23
N ARG A 102 16.70 -0.27 2.18
CA ARG A 102 18.07 0.26 2.14
C ARG A 102 18.10 1.79 2.19
N ALA A 103 16.94 2.44 2.10
CA ALA A 103 16.82 3.89 2.15
C ALA A 103 17.16 4.42 3.55
N PRO A 104 17.69 5.65 3.67
CA PRO A 104 17.85 6.32 4.95
C PRO A 104 16.52 6.42 5.68
N TYR A 105 16.51 6.18 6.99
CA TYR A 105 15.30 6.37 7.79
C TYR A 105 15.03 7.87 7.92
N GLN A 106 13.87 8.32 7.44
CA GLN A 106 13.40 9.70 7.55
C GLN A 106 11.92 9.70 7.95
N THR A 107 11.64 9.71 9.25
CA THR A 107 10.27 9.90 9.75
C THR A 107 10.24 10.98 10.83
N GLY A 108 9.26 11.88 10.74
CA GLY A 108 9.06 12.99 11.68
C GLY A 108 9.86 14.26 11.36
N SER A 109 9.28 15.41 11.69
CA SER A 109 9.80 16.75 11.38
C SER A 109 11.13 17.11 12.06
N SER A 110 11.60 16.31 13.03
CA SER A 110 12.77 16.61 13.87
C SER A 110 13.89 15.57 13.78
N ARG A 111 13.79 14.53 12.93
CA ARG A 111 14.81 13.46 12.90
C ARG A 111 15.84 13.64 11.79
N LYS A 112 17.12 13.59 12.17
CA LYS A 112 18.25 13.49 11.23
C LYS A 112 18.18 12.16 10.50
N SER A 113 18.40 12.17 9.19
CA SER A 113 18.55 10.93 8.42
C SER A 113 19.74 10.14 8.94
N PHE A 114 19.51 8.88 9.32
CA PHE A 114 20.59 7.94 9.61
C PHE A 114 20.35 6.65 8.85
N ARG A 115 21.44 5.95 8.54
CA ARG A 115 21.40 4.62 7.94
C ARG A 115 21.67 3.64 9.07
N SER A 116 20.77 2.69 9.29
CA SER A 116 21.05 1.55 10.17
C SER A 116 20.82 0.25 9.40
N PRO A 117 21.79 -0.18 8.57
CA PRO A 117 21.66 -1.43 7.81
C PRO A 117 21.43 -2.65 8.72
N ALA A 118 21.96 -2.61 9.94
CA ALA A 118 21.81 -3.67 10.94
C ALA A 118 20.41 -3.72 11.60
N LEU A 119 19.59 -2.68 11.43
CA LEU A 119 18.25 -2.59 12.02
C LEU A 119 17.20 -2.38 10.93
N ALA A 120 17.10 -3.30 9.96
CA ALA A 120 16.05 -3.26 8.92
C ALA A 120 14.62 -3.11 9.50
N LYS A 121 14.42 -3.58 10.74
CA LYS A 121 13.19 -3.41 11.53
C LYS A 121 12.82 -1.95 11.80
N SER A 122 13.78 -1.04 11.84
CA SER A 122 13.51 0.38 12.11
C SER A 122 12.73 1.05 11.00
N SER A 123 12.78 0.54 9.76
CA SER A 123 12.04 1.08 8.61
C SER A 123 10.66 0.43 8.38
N HIS A 124 10.26 -0.56 9.19
CA HIS A 124 9.00 -1.31 8.99
C HIS A 124 7.78 -0.40 8.93
N ALA A 125 7.60 0.46 9.94
CA ALA A 125 6.45 1.35 10.01
C ALA A 125 6.37 2.30 8.80
N GLN A 126 7.52 2.85 8.38
CA GLN A 126 7.56 3.78 7.23
C GLN A 126 7.27 3.08 5.92
N ARG A 127 7.82 1.88 5.72
CA ARG A 127 7.59 1.09 4.50
C ARG A 127 6.15 0.63 4.40
N LEU A 128 5.57 0.21 5.53
CA LEU A 128 4.17 -0.15 5.57
C LEU A 128 3.28 1.07 5.29
N SER A 129 3.55 2.23 5.90
CA SER A 129 2.82 3.47 5.59
C SER A 129 2.88 3.81 4.10
N TRP A 130 4.06 3.72 3.48
CA TRP A 130 4.21 3.93 2.04
C TRP A 130 3.37 2.94 1.21
N LEU A 131 3.35 1.65 1.60
CA LEU A 131 2.55 0.64 0.92
C LEU A 131 1.05 0.89 1.12
N ASP A 132 0.63 1.29 2.32
CA ASP A 132 -0.75 1.65 2.64
C ASP A 132 -1.21 2.83 1.79
N ASP A 133 -0.39 3.87 1.63
CA ASP A 133 -0.70 5.02 0.77
C ASP A 133 -0.90 4.60 -0.69
N LEU A 134 -0.07 3.67 -1.18
CA LEU A 134 -0.24 3.10 -2.52
C LEU A 134 -1.51 2.26 -2.63
N VAL A 135 -1.85 1.47 -1.61
CA VAL A 135 -3.07 0.65 -1.59
C VAL A 135 -4.30 1.55 -1.55
N GLU A 136 -4.29 2.63 -0.77
CA GLU A 136 -5.33 3.65 -0.73
C GLU A 136 -5.55 4.31 -2.10
N LEU A 137 -4.46 4.61 -2.81
CA LEU A 137 -4.52 5.10 -4.17
C LEU A 137 -5.10 4.03 -5.11
N ALA A 138 -4.60 2.80 -5.02
CA ALA A 138 -5.02 1.70 -5.87
C ALA A 138 -6.51 1.45 -5.75
N LYS A 139 -7.06 1.41 -4.53
CA LYS A 139 -8.50 1.19 -4.26
C LYS A 139 -9.41 2.09 -5.09
N ARG A 140 -9.01 3.36 -5.29
CA ARG A 140 -9.83 4.38 -5.94
C ARG A 140 -9.92 4.22 -7.45
N TYR A 141 -8.91 3.68 -8.12
CA TYR A 141 -8.82 3.77 -9.59
C TYR A 141 -8.73 2.42 -10.30
N PRO A 142 -9.44 2.24 -11.44
CA PRO A 142 -9.40 1.00 -12.21
C PRO A 142 -7.98 0.64 -12.66
N ALA A 143 -7.76 -0.65 -12.92
CA ALA A 143 -6.42 -1.21 -13.18
C ALA A 143 -5.72 -0.59 -14.41
N ASP A 144 -6.48 -0.11 -15.39
CA ASP A 144 -5.99 0.59 -16.59
C ASP A 144 -5.30 1.92 -16.25
N LEU A 145 -5.75 2.61 -15.19
CA LEU A 145 -5.08 3.79 -14.64
C LEU A 145 -3.88 3.44 -13.74
N LEU A 146 -3.80 2.20 -13.24
CA LEU A 146 -2.69 1.72 -12.42
C LEU A 146 -1.55 1.13 -13.27
N THR A 147 -1.22 1.78 -14.38
CA THR A 147 -0.09 1.45 -15.25
C THR A 147 1.01 2.48 -15.10
N ALA A 148 2.28 2.13 -15.34
CA ALA A 148 3.38 3.09 -15.21
C ALA A 148 3.20 4.37 -16.09
N PRO A 149 2.77 4.28 -17.37
CA PRO A 149 2.54 5.47 -18.19
C PRO A 149 1.38 6.32 -17.68
N ALA A 150 0.27 5.70 -17.25
CA ALA A 150 -0.87 6.44 -16.71
C ALA A 150 -0.49 7.12 -15.39
N LEU A 151 0.14 6.41 -14.46
CA LEU A 151 0.61 6.98 -13.21
C LEU A 151 1.58 8.14 -13.45
N ALA A 152 2.51 8.04 -14.40
CA ALA A 152 3.39 9.14 -14.77
C ALA A 152 2.64 10.36 -15.34
N ALA A 153 1.60 10.13 -16.14
CA ALA A 153 0.78 11.20 -16.71
C ALA A 153 -0.12 11.89 -15.66
N TRP A 154 -0.63 11.13 -14.69
CA TRP A 154 -1.59 11.60 -13.70
C TRP A 154 -0.95 12.01 -12.37
N ALA A 155 0.30 11.61 -12.09
CA ALA A 155 1.00 11.86 -10.82
C ALA A 155 0.88 13.31 -10.29
N PRO A 156 0.98 14.38 -11.11
CA PRO A 156 0.83 15.75 -10.62
C PRO A 156 -0.57 16.08 -10.08
N TYR A 157 -1.58 15.26 -10.39
CA TYR A 157 -2.98 15.47 -10.04
C TYR A 157 -3.52 14.42 -9.06
N LEU A 158 -2.73 13.38 -8.74
CA LEU A 158 -3.09 12.39 -7.75
C LEU A 158 -2.84 12.97 -6.36
N GLN A 159 -3.91 13.23 -5.61
CA GLN A 159 -3.81 13.61 -4.20
C GLN A 159 -3.67 12.33 -3.35
N ALA A 160 -2.44 12.02 -2.94
CA ALA A 160 -2.23 11.20 -1.76
C ALA A 160 -2.68 12.03 -0.53
N ARG A 161 -3.37 11.38 0.40
CA ARG A 161 -3.96 12.04 1.58
C ARG A 161 -2.90 12.73 2.44
#